data_AF-A0AAW5WG49-F1
#
_entry.id   AF-A0AAW5WG49-F1
#
_cell.length_a   1.000
_cell.length_b   1.000
_cell.length_c   1.000
_cell.angle_alpha   90.00
_cell.angle_beta   90.00
_cell.angle_gamma   90.00
#
_symmetry.space_group_name_H-M   'P 1'
#
loop_
_entity.id
_entity.type
_entity.pdbx_description
1 polymer ?
#
loop_
_entity_poly.entity_id
_entity_poly.type
_entity_poly.pdbx_seq_one_letter_code
_entity_poly.pdbx_strand_id
1 'polypeptide(L)'
;RTLKNIRSNERKAEKKRELLPFYAPWVAGVLADGRGAQDDIVMTVMLWRLDAGDIAGALEIAPYALKYGLTSDHRRTTPYMLV
;
A
#
# COMPACT_ATOMS: atom_id res chain seq x y z
N ARG A 1 -16.01 -10.51 21.56
CA ARG A 1 -14.70 -9.94 21.11
C ARG A 1 -14.73 -9.47 19.65
N THR A 2 -15.61 -10.00 18.80
CA THR A 2 -15.75 -9.65 17.36
C THR A 2 -15.98 -8.17 17.07
N LEU A 3 -16.91 -7.51 17.76
CA LEU A 3 -17.21 -6.08 17.54
C LEU A 3 -16.02 -5.15 17.81
N LYS A 4 -15.18 -5.48 18.80
CA LYS A 4 -13.95 -4.72 19.10
C LYS A 4 -12.92 -4.84 17.98
N ASN A 5 -12.85 -6.01 17.34
CA ASN A 5 -11.93 -6.25 16.22
C ASN A 5 -12.40 -5.53 14.95
N ILE A 6 -13.71 -5.54 14.67
CA ILE A 6 -14.31 -4.81 13.54
C ILE A 6 -13.99 -3.31 13.66
N ARG A 7 -14.29 -2.71 14.81
CA ARG A 7 -13.98 -1.29 15.10
C ARG A 7 -12.49 -0.97 15.02
N SER A 8 -11.62 -1.90 15.39
CA SER A 8 -10.16 -1.74 15.29
C SER A 8 -9.70 -1.74 13.83
N ASN A 9 -10.26 -2.63 13.00
CA ASN A 9 -9.94 -2.70 11.57
C ASN A 9 -10.45 -1.46 10.82
N GLU A 10 -11.66 -0.99 11.13
CA GLU A 10 -12.21 0.26 10.56
C GLU A 10 -11.31 1.45 10.87
N ARG A 11 -10.88 1.62 12.12
CA ARG A 11 -9.94 2.69 12.52
C ARG A 11 -8.59 2.59 11.82
N LYS A 12 -8.08 1.37 11.62
CA LYS A 12 -6.83 1.16 10.87
C LYS A 12 -7.01 1.52 9.40
N ALA A 13 -8.15 1.18 8.80
CA ALA A 13 -8.46 1.53 7.42
C ALA A 13 -8.59 3.05 7.25
N GLU A 14 -9.28 3.74 8.18
CA GLU A 14 -9.35 5.20 8.21
C GLU A 14 -7.96 5.82 8.28
N LYS A 15 -7.09 5.33 9.18
CA LYS A 15 -5.74 5.88 9.29
C LYS A 15 -4.89 5.64 8.04
N LYS A 16 -5.02 4.47 7.42
CA LYS A 16 -4.37 4.18 6.12
C LYS A 16 -4.85 5.16 5.05
N ARG A 17 -6.15 5.46 4.96
CA ARG A 17 -6.69 6.46 4.02
C ARG A 17 -6.09 7.85 4.22
N GLU A 18 -5.92 8.29 5.46
CA GLU A 18 -5.26 9.57 5.75
C GLU A 18 -3.79 9.58 5.28
N LEU A 19 -3.11 8.45 5.35
CA LEU A 19 -1.69 8.34 5.02
C LEU A 19 -1.43 8.14 3.52
N LEU A 20 -2.36 7.52 2.78
CA LEU A 20 -2.19 7.21 1.35
C LEU A 20 -1.81 8.40 0.46
N PRO A 21 -2.38 9.62 0.63
CA PRO A 21 -1.98 10.80 -0.16
C PRO A 21 -0.50 11.17 0.00
N PHE A 22 0.11 10.92 1.16
CA PHE A 22 1.53 11.22 1.39
C PHE A 22 2.47 10.33 0.56
N TYR A 23 2.02 9.12 0.22
CA TYR A 23 2.78 8.19 -0.62
C TYR A 23 2.48 8.33 -2.11
N ALA A 24 1.46 9.11 -2.50
CA ALA A 24 1.09 9.29 -3.91
C ALA A 24 2.25 9.80 -4.79
N PRO A 25 3.07 10.78 -4.36
CA PRO A 25 4.23 11.20 -5.15
C PRO A 25 5.28 10.11 -5.34
N TRP A 26 5.49 9.25 -4.33
CA TRP A 26 6.42 8.12 -4.42
C TRP A 26 5.95 7.10 -5.47
N VAL A 27 4.68 6.70 -5.37
CA VAL A 27 4.08 5.76 -6.34
C VAL A 27 4.16 6.33 -7.76
N ALA A 28 3.81 7.59 -7.95
CA ALA A 28 3.92 8.24 -9.26
C ALA A 28 5.36 8.23 -9.79
N GLY A 29 6.36 8.50 -8.92
CA GLY A 29 7.77 8.45 -9.28
C GLY A 29 8.22 7.06 -9.73
N VAL A 30 7.85 6.01 -9.00
CA VAL A 30 8.23 4.63 -9.35
C VAL A 30 7.53 4.17 -10.64
N LEU A 31 6.25 4.49 -10.80
CA LEU A 31 5.50 4.16 -12.02
C LEU A 31 6.06 4.91 -13.24
N ALA A 32 6.51 6.17 -13.07
CA ALA A 32 7.12 6.97 -14.13
C ALA A 32 8.54 6.50 -14.49
N ASP A 33 9.34 6.08 -13.51
CA ASP A 33 10.71 5.59 -13.72
C ASP A 33 10.71 4.26 -14.48
N GLY A 34 9.71 3.41 -14.26
CA GLY A 34 9.44 2.27 -15.14
C GLY A 34 10.51 1.17 -15.14
N ARG A 35 11.44 1.17 -14.18
CA ARG A 35 12.60 0.25 -14.15
C ARG A 35 12.26 -1.15 -13.63
N GLY A 36 11.13 -1.33 -12.95
CA GLY A 36 10.74 -2.63 -12.40
C GLY A 36 11.54 -3.08 -11.19
N ALA A 37 12.20 -2.15 -10.50
CA ALA A 37 12.89 -2.46 -9.25
C ALA A 37 11.88 -2.91 -8.19
N GLN A 38 12.30 -3.87 -7.35
CA GLN A 38 11.50 -4.28 -6.20
C GLN A 38 11.38 -3.12 -5.22
N ASP A 39 10.15 -2.60 -5.08
CA ASP A 39 9.83 -1.48 -4.21
C ASP A 39 8.74 -1.90 -3.22
N ASP A 40 9.17 -2.10 -1.96
CA ASP A 40 8.29 -2.53 -0.88
C ASP A 40 7.28 -1.44 -0.48
N ILE A 41 7.58 -0.16 -0.71
CA ILE A 41 6.67 0.94 -0.43
C ILE A 41 5.51 0.91 -1.41
N VAL A 42 5.78 0.75 -2.71
CA VAL A 42 4.73 0.63 -3.74
C VAL A 42 3.84 -0.59 -3.49
N MET A 43 4.44 -1.73 -3.13
CA MET A 43 3.68 -2.94 -2.77
C MET A 43 2.85 -2.75 -1.48
N THR A 44 3.39 -2.04 -0.49
CA THR A 44 2.69 -1.71 0.76
C THR A 44 1.51 -0.77 0.50
N VAL A 45 1.72 0.26 -0.33
CA VAL A 45 0.68 1.23 -0.71
C VAL A 45 -0.43 0.55 -1.48
N MET A 46 -0.11 -0.36 -2.41
CA MET A 46 -1.12 -1.17 -3.11
C MET A 46 -2.00 -1.95 -2.13
N LEU A 47 -1.41 -2.63 -1.14
CA LEU A 47 -2.19 -3.35 -0.14
C LEU A 47 -2.99 -2.40 0.75
N TRP A 48 -2.42 -1.26 1.15
CA TRP A 48 -3.13 -0.29 1.98
C TRP A 48 -4.32 0.34 1.25
N ARG A 49 -4.21 0.56 -0.06
CA ARG A 49 -5.34 0.96 -0.92
C ARG A 49 -6.44 -0.08 -0.91
N LEU A 50 -6.10 -1.38 -1.01
CA LEU A 50 -7.07 -2.48 -0.88
C LEU A 50 -7.72 -2.53 0.51
N ASP A 51 -6.93 -2.40 1.58
CA ASP A 51 -7.43 -2.39 2.96
C ASP A 51 -8.34 -1.18 3.24
N ALA A 52 -8.06 -0.06 2.58
CA ALA A 52 -8.86 1.16 2.61
C ALA A 52 -10.11 1.08 1.71
N GLY A 53 -10.28 0.04 0.89
CA GLY A 53 -11.36 -0.07 -0.10
C GLY A 53 -11.17 0.81 -1.34
N ASP A 54 -9.99 1.42 -1.52
CA ASP A 54 -9.62 2.14 -2.74
C ASP A 54 -9.12 1.14 -3.80
N ILE A 55 -10.09 0.45 -4.42
CA ILE A 55 -9.80 -0.55 -5.44
C ILE A 55 -9.22 0.10 -6.71
N ALA A 56 -9.73 1.27 -7.09
CA ALA A 56 -9.28 1.99 -8.27
C ALA A 56 -7.79 2.33 -8.17
N GLY A 57 -7.38 2.91 -7.04
CA GLY A 57 -5.98 3.25 -6.83
C GLY A 57 -5.06 2.02 -6.69
N ALA A 58 -5.55 0.91 -6.14
CA ALA A 58 -4.76 -0.33 -6.11
C ALA A 58 -4.52 -0.90 -7.51
N LEU A 59 -5.52 -0.78 -8.41
CA LEU A 59 -5.44 -1.21 -9.80
C LEU A 59 -4.54 -0.34 -10.67
N GLU A 60 -4.14 0.85 -10.23
CA GLU A 60 -3.09 1.62 -10.91
C GLU A 60 -1.70 0.99 -10.70
N ILE A 61 -1.49 0.37 -9.54
CA ILE A 61 -0.20 -0.23 -9.14
C ILE A 61 -0.13 -1.69 -9.59
N ALA A 62 -1.25 -2.41 -9.57
CA ALA A 62 -1.30 -3.84 -9.87
C ALA A 62 -0.70 -4.23 -11.24
N PRO A 63 -0.95 -3.51 -12.36
CA PRO A 63 -0.35 -3.83 -13.65
C PRO A 63 1.18 -3.71 -13.63
N TYR A 64 1.71 -2.72 -12.92
CA TYR A 64 3.15 -2.55 -12.74
C TYR A 64 3.74 -3.71 -11.94
N ALA A 65 3.11 -4.05 -10.80
CA ALA A 65 3.54 -5.17 -9.97
C ALA A 65 3.55 -6.50 -10.74
N LEU A 66 2.52 -6.76 -11.54
CA LEU A 66 2.44 -7.95 -12.38
C LEU A 66 3.47 -7.95 -13.50
N LYS A 67 3.67 -6.81 -14.18
CA LYS A 67 4.62 -6.68 -15.29
C LYS A 67 6.05 -6.99 -14.85
N TYR A 68 6.43 -6.59 -13.64
CA TYR A 68 7.79 -6.74 -13.12
C TYR A 68 7.94 -7.86 -12.08
N GLY A 69 6.88 -8.65 -11.85
CA GLY A 69 6.92 -9.77 -10.90
C GLY A 69 7.20 -9.35 -9.46
N LEU A 70 6.73 -8.18 -9.06
CA LEU A 70 6.95 -7.65 -7.71
C LEU A 70 6.30 -8.57 -6.68
N THR A 71 7.08 -8.97 -5.67
CA THR A 71 6.59 -9.78 -4.56
C THR A 71 6.53 -8.92 -3.31
N SER A 72 5.42 -9.01 -2.59
CA SER A 72 5.35 -8.47 -1.23
C SER A 72 5.83 -9.57 -0.27
N ASP A 73 7.05 -9.49 0.25
CA ASP A 73 7.40 -10.33 1.40
C ASP A 73 6.72 -9.74 2.63
N HIS A 74 5.49 -10.19 2.90
CA HIS A 74 4.72 -9.78 4.06
C HIS A 74 5.28 -10.26 5.41
N ARG A 75 6.52 -10.78 5.44
CA ARG A 75 7.28 -11.04 6.67
C ARG A 75 7.78 -9.73 7.28
N ARG A 76 6.83 -8.98 7.86
CA ARG A 76 7.04 -8.01 8.94
C ARG A 76 8.38 -7.24 8.87
N THR A 77 8.45 -6.23 8.02
CA THR A 77 9.43 -5.15 8.20
C THR A 77 8.76 -4.02 8.95
N THR A 78 9.04 -4.06 10.25
CA THR A 78 9.24 -2.98 11.22
C THR A 78 8.69 -1.58 10.88
N PRO A 79 7.96 -0.94 11.81
CA PRO A 79 7.33 0.38 11.66
C PRO A 79 8.34 1.56 11.58
N TYR A 80 9.36 1.48 10.73
CA TYR A 80 10.38 2.52 10.55
C TYR A 80 9.96 3.65 9.61
N MET A 81 8.68 4.02 9.60
CA MET A 81 8.23 5.31 9.06
C MET A 81 7.46 6.10 10.12
N LEU A 82 7.98 6.06 11.35
CA LEU A 82 7.71 7.06 12.38
C LEU A 82 9.03 7.79 12.67
N VAL A 83 9.27 8.85 11.91
CA VAL A 83 9.73 10.22 12.26
C VAL A 83 10.05 10.93 10.95
#